data_AF-A0A7C4AR32-F1
#
_entry.id   AF-A0A7C4AR32-F1
#
_cell.length_a   1.000
_cell.length_b   1.000
_cell.length_c   1.000
_cell.angle_alpha   90.00
_cell.angle_beta   90.00
_cell.angle_gamma   90.00
#
_symmetry.space_group_name_H-M   'P 1'
#
loop_
_entity.id
_entity.type
_entity.pdbx_description
1 polymer ?
#
loop_
_entity_poly.entity_id
_entity_poly.type
_entity_poly.pdbx_seq_one_letter_code
_entity_poly.pdbx_strand_id
1 'polypeptide(L)'
;MKILGYVIFGLSGLAMFGFQLYWFHRWWGDVGVLAGLFIPPLVAAFPLLYLLKEGFSIFYFGIWLAGIGGMVLASMKKNQDEV
;
A
#
# COMPACT_ATOMS: atom_id res chain seq x y z
N MET A 1 10.09 -1.82 -18.15
CA MET A 1 10.17 -1.92 -16.68
C MET A 1 9.31 -0.87 -15.96
N LYS A 2 9.34 0.41 -16.36
CA LYS A 2 8.53 1.46 -15.70
C LYS A 2 7.02 1.19 -15.62
N ILE A 3 6.42 0.78 -16.74
CA ILE A 3 4.98 0.43 -16.79
C ILE A 3 4.65 -0.73 -15.85
N LEU A 4 5.49 -1.77 -15.81
CA LEU A 4 5.32 -2.88 -14.88
C LEU A 4 5.40 -2.39 -13.43
N GLY A 5 6.33 -1.49 -13.11
CA GLY A 5 6.44 -0.86 -11.80
C GLY A 5 5.18 -0.07 -11.41
N TYR A 6 4.62 0.73 -12.32
CA TYR A 6 3.37 1.46 -12.09
C TYR A 6 2.17 0.53 -11.90
N VAL A 7 2.09 -0.57 -12.67
CA VAL A 7 1.02 -1.57 -12.53
C VAL A 7 1.10 -2.27 -11.18
N ILE A 8 2.29 -2.73 -10.78
CA ILE A 8 2.51 -3.36 -9.47
C ILE A 8 2.18 -2.37 -8.36
N PHE A 9 2.70 -1.15 -8.42
CA PHE A 9 2.44 -0.11 -7.43
C PHE A 9 0.94 0.22 -7.32
N GLY A 10 0.26 0.40 -8.45
CA GLY A 10 -1.17 0.72 -8.48
C GLY A 10 -2.04 -0.41 -7.92
N LEU A 11 -1.79 -1.66 -8.32
CA LEU A 11 -2.54 -2.82 -7.82
C LEU A 11 -2.27 -3.08 -6.33
N SER A 12 -1.01 -2.98 -5.88
CA SER A 12 -0.67 -3.07 -4.46
C SER A 12 -1.32 -1.96 -3.67
N GLY A 13 -1.32 -0.71 -4.16
CA GLY A 13 -1.98 0.42 -3.53
C GLY A 13 -3.48 0.24 -3.39
N LEU A 14 -4.16 -0.25 -4.44
CA LEU A 14 -5.59 -0.55 -4.41
C LEU A 14 -5.93 -1.68 -3.42
N ALA A 15 -5.15 -2.77 -3.44
CA ALA A 15 -5.34 -3.88 -2.50
C ALA A 15 -5.14 -3.43 -1.05
N MET A 16 -4.11 -2.62 -0.79
CA MET A 16 -3.87 -2.02 0.51
C MET A 16 -4.99 -1.10 0.96
N PHE A 17 -5.48 -0.25 0.07
CA PHE A 17 -6.56 0.69 0.36
C PHE A 17 -7.84 -0.04 0.74
N GLY A 18 -8.25 -1.05 -0.03
CA GLY A 18 -9.43 -1.86 0.30
C GLY A 18 -9.29 -2.60 1.63
N PHE A 19 -8.11 -3.18 1.89
CA PHE A 19 -7.82 -3.88 3.14
C PHE A 19 -7.87 -2.93 4.35
N GLN A 20 -7.30 -1.73 4.23
CA GLN A 20 -7.41 -0.70 5.25
C GLN A 20 -8.86 -0.34 5.54
N LEU A 21 -9.68 -0.07 4.52
CA LEU A 21 -11.08 0.33 4.72
C LEU A 21 -11.87 -0.77 5.44
N TYR A 22 -11.67 -2.03 5.06
CA TYR A 22 -12.28 -3.18 5.72
C TYR A 22 -11.96 -3.22 7.22
N TRP A 23 -10.68 -3.03 7.57
CA TRP A 23 -10.25 -3.08 8.97
C TRP A 23 -10.63 -1.82 9.75
N PHE A 24 -10.59 -0.66 9.13
CA PHE A 24 -11.08 0.57 9.75
C PHE A 24 -12.58 0.49 10.05
N HIS A 25 -13.36 -0.12 9.14
CA HIS A 25 -14.76 -0.45 9.42
C HIS A 25 -14.88 -1.46 10.58
N ARG A 26 -14.08 -2.53 10.58
CA ARG A 26 -14.07 -3.54 11.65
C ARG A 26 -13.75 -2.95 13.02
N TRP A 27 -12.87 -1.95 13.06
CA TRP A 27 -12.31 -1.35 14.26
C TRP A 27 -13.11 -0.18 14.83
N TRP A 28 -13.63 0.67 13.96
CA TRP A 28 -14.23 1.96 14.33
C TRP A 28 -15.56 2.22 13.59
N GLY A 29 -16.08 1.25 12.85
CA GLY A 29 -17.29 1.40 12.04
C GLY A 29 -17.11 2.41 10.92
N ASP A 30 -18.20 3.06 10.52
CA ASP A 30 -18.23 4.00 9.39
C ASP A 30 -17.34 5.22 9.60
N VAL A 31 -17.13 5.63 10.86
CA VAL A 31 -16.19 6.72 11.20
C VAL A 31 -14.77 6.35 10.81
N GLY A 32 -14.39 5.08 11.02
CA GLY A 32 -13.11 4.56 10.55
C GLY A 32 -12.99 4.61 9.03
N VAL A 33 -14.04 4.20 8.31
CA VAL A 33 -14.07 4.24 6.84
C VAL A 33 -13.87 5.66 6.33
N LEU A 34 -14.60 6.64 6.89
CA LEU A 34 -14.45 8.05 6.52
C LEU A 34 -13.02 8.55 6.78
N ALA A 35 -12.45 8.24 7.94
CA ALA A 35 -11.06 8.59 8.23
C ALA A 35 -10.07 7.95 7.22
N GLY A 36 -10.31 6.71 6.82
CA GLY A 36 -9.51 6.00 5.81
C GLY A 36 -9.60 6.60 4.41
N LEU A 37 -10.77 7.14 4.03
CA LEU A 37 -10.98 7.80 2.74
C LEU A 37 -10.30 9.17 2.66
N PHE A 38 -10.37 9.95 3.74
CA PHE A 38 -9.92 11.35 3.74
C PHE A 38 -8.49 11.55 4.24
N ILE A 39 -7.84 10.52 4.77
CA ILE A 39 -6.47 10.61 5.30
C ILE A 39 -5.57 9.60 4.56
N PRO A 40 -5.12 9.92 3.34
CA PRO A 40 -4.23 9.05 2.55
C PRO A 40 -2.95 8.61 3.27
N PRO A 41 -2.32 9.41 4.16
CA PRO A 41 -1.16 8.95 4.93
C PRO A 41 -1.45 7.74 5.83
N LEU A 42 -2.71 7.54 6.25
CA LEU A 42 -3.08 6.36 7.05
C LEU A 42 -2.90 5.06 6.26
N VAL A 43 -3.01 5.07 4.93
CA VAL A 43 -2.80 3.89 4.08
C VAL A 43 -1.36 3.41 4.18
N ALA A 44 -0.41 4.36 4.12
CA ALA A 44 1.01 4.06 4.19
C ALA A 44 1.43 3.62 5.61
N ALA A 45 0.82 4.18 6.65
CA ALA A 45 1.05 3.82 8.04
C ALA A 45 0.24 2.59 8.50
N PHE A 46 -0.74 2.15 7.71
CA PHE A 46 -1.65 1.06 8.07
C PHE A 46 -0.93 -0.25 8.44
N PRO A 47 0.15 -0.71 7.77
CA PRO A 47 0.86 -1.91 8.20
C PRO A 47 1.34 -1.87 9.66
N LEU A 48 1.75 -0.68 10.12
CA LEU A 48 2.18 -0.47 11.51
C LEU A 48 0.97 -0.46 12.45
N LEU A 49 -0.12 0.23 12.07
CA LEU A 49 -1.35 0.24 12.86
C LEU A 49 -1.97 -1.16 13.00
N TYR A 50 -1.94 -1.93 11.91
CA TYR A 50 -2.41 -3.31 11.87
C TYR A 50 -1.55 -4.21 12.75
N LEU A 51 -0.23 -4.08 12.67
CA LEU A 51 0.70 -4.82 13.53
C LEU A 51 0.40 -4.61 15.02
N LEU A 52 0.10 -3.38 15.43
CA LEU A 52 -0.20 -3.04 16.82
C LEU A 52 -1.56 -3.56 17.29
N LYS A 53 -2.55 -3.66 16.40
CA LYS A 53 -3.93 -3.95 16.79
C LYS A 53 -4.34 -5.41 16.61
N GLU A 54 -3.88 -6.06 15.55
CA GLU A 54 -4.26 -7.44 15.18
C GLU A 54 -3.03 -8.37 15.11
N GLY A 55 -1.81 -7.82 15.10
CA GLY A 55 -0.57 -8.58 14.97
C GLY A 55 -0.04 -8.62 13.52
N PHE A 56 1.01 -9.41 13.31
CA PHE A 56 1.72 -9.43 12.02
C PHE A 56 0.96 -10.25 10.97
N SER A 57 0.65 -9.63 9.83
CA SER A 57 0.14 -10.32 8.64
C SER A 57 1.20 -10.34 7.55
N ILE A 58 1.76 -11.53 7.29
CA ILE A 58 2.78 -11.72 6.27
C ILE A 58 2.25 -11.40 4.87
N PHE A 59 0.98 -11.72 4.60
CA PHE A 59 0.32 -11.41 3.34
C PHE A 59 0.24 -9.90 3.12
N TYR A 60 -0.20 -9.15 4.13
CA TYR A 60 -0.34 -7.70 4.02
C TYR A 60 1.01 -7.00 3.91
N PHE A 61 1.97 -7.43 4.72
CA PHE A 61 3.34 -6.90 4.67
C PHE A 61 4.01 -7.18 3.32
N GLY A 62 3.75 -8.34 2.71
CA GLY A 62 4.19 -8.68 1.36
C GLY A 62 3.63 -7.74 0.29
N ILE A 63 2.33 -7.42 0.35
CA ILE A 63 1.70 -6.47 -0.58
C ILE A 63 2.29 -5.06 -0.40
N TRP A 64 2.55 -4.65 0.85
CA TRP A 64 3.17 -3.36 1.15
C TRP A 64 4.60 -3.26 0.56
N LEU A 65 5.42 -4.28 0.75
CA LEU A 65 6.76 -4.36 0.15
C LEU A 65 6.69 -4.42 -1.37
N ALA A 66 5.73 -5.13 -1.95
CA ALA A 66 5.52 -5.16 -3.41
C ALA A 66 5.16 -3.78 -3.96
N GLY A 67 4.36 -2.99 -3.23
CA GLY A 67 4.08 -1.60 -3.58
C GLY A 67 5.35 -0.74 -3.59
N ILE A 68 6.17 -0.83 -2.54
CA ILE A 68 7.46 -0.12 -2.49
C ILE A 68 8.37 -0.56 -3.64
N GLY A 69 8.50 -1.87 -3.87
CA GLY A 69 9.27 -2.43 -4.98
C GLY A 69 8.78 -1.95 -6.35
N GLY A 70 7.46 -1.90 -6.56
CA GLY A 70 6.85 -1.35 -7.78
C GLY A 70 7.20 0.12 -8.00
N MET A 71 7.17 0.93 -6.93
CA MET A 71 7.58 2.34 -6.99
C MET A 71 9.07 2.49 -7.32
N VAL A 72 9.93 1.67 -6.73
CA VAL A 72 11.38 1.65 -7.03
C VAL A 72 11.60 1.27 -8.50
N LEU A 73 10.97 0.19 -8.98
CA LEU A 73 11.04 -0.25 -10.38
C LEU A 73 10.52 0.80 -11.37
N ALA A 74 9.49 1.56 -10.98
CA ALA A 74 8.97 2.68 -11.76
C ALA A 74 9.95 3.87 -11.80
N SER A 75 10.67 4.08 -10.69
CA SER A 75 11.61 5.20 -10.50
C SER A 75 12.97 4.95 -11.15
N MET A 76 13.35 3.70 -11.40
CA MET A 76 14.58 3.36 -12.13
C MET A 76 14.51 3.90 -13.58
N LYS A 77 15.15 5.05 -13.82
CA LYS A 77 15.36 5.63 -15.15
C LYS A 77 16.53 4.91 -15.84
N LYS A 78 16.32 4.69 -17.13
CA LYS A 78 17.20 4.14 -18.17
C LYS A 78 18.57 4.86 -18.19
N ASN A 79 19.55 4.39 -17.42
CA ASN A 79 20.98 4.67 -17.65
C ASN A 79 21.57 3.74 -18.74
N GLN A 80 20.73 3.22 -19.65
CA GLN A 80 21.12 2.24 -20.68
C GLN A 80 21.03 2.78 -22.11
N ASP A 81 20.85 4.10 -22.30
CA ASP A 81 20.83 4.75 -23.62
C ASP A 81 22.08 5.60 -23.91
N GLU A 82 23.02 5.69 -22.98
CA GLU A 82 24.27 6.45 -23.13
C GLU A 82 25.48 5.51 -23.05
N VAL A 83 25.60 4.57 -24.00
CA VAL A 83 26.87 3.96 -24.43
C VAL A 83 26.80 3.72 -25.93
#